data_AF-G9WYV2-F1
#
_entry.id   AF-G9WYV2-F1
#
_cell.length_a   1.000
_cell.length_b   1.000
_cell.length_c   1.000
_cell.angle_alpha   90.00
_cell.angle_beta   90.00
_cell.angle_gamma   90.00
#
_symmetry.space_group_name_H-M   'P 1'
#
loop_
_entity.id
_entity.type
_entity.pdbx_description
1 polymer ?
#
loop_
_entity_poly.entity_id
_entity_poly.type
_entity_poly.pdbx_seq_one_letter_code
_entity_poly.pdbx_strand_id
1 'polypeptide(L)'
;MTDWLKFNDDELSDYLNRDLEYTDKGQIKSNTTNIITVLVNPLFCKEEQMIDGTIFFDTCSMTVRFFGTLKGEKQKENEIRKWNDHLTNLLGVEIEREFGIKYSKNRMDDAITFIAHKRAINLPAMYMKSLAYDGEGYISKLLPKYLGAEDTKLNAWIMEHMLVGMVKRVFNPGCKFDELMVLTGIQGVGDNAIMMIVQ
;
A
#
# COMPACT_ATOMS: atom_id res chain seq x y z
N MET A 1 -4.46 0.83 14.96
CA MET A 1 -5.47 1.34 14.00
C MET A 1 -5.25 0.77 12.58
N THR A 2 -4.47 -0.31 12.42
CA THR A 2 -4.16 -0.93 11.12
C THR A 2 -4.35 -2.44 11.12
N ASP A 3 -5.12 -2.96 12.09
CA ASP A 3 -5.38 -4.37 12.32
C ASP A 3 -6.09 -5.07 11.12
N TRP A 4 -6.60 -4.26 10.19
CA TRP A 4 -7.18 -4.70 8.93
C TRP A 4 -6.14 -5.03 7.84
N LEU A 5 -4.92 -4.52 7.96
CA LEU A 5 -3.85 -4.70 6.98
C LEU A 5 -3.19 -6.06 7.21
N LYS A 6 -3.43 -6.99 6.28
CA LYS A 6 -2.93 -8.36 6.36
C LYS A 6 -2.09 -8.68 5.13
N PHE A 7 -0.97 -9.35 5.35
CA PHE A 7 -0.03 -9.78 4.32
C PHE A 7 0.09 -11.28 4.31
N ASN A 8 0.41 -11.84 3.15
CA ASN A 8 0.67 -13.26 2.97
C ASN A 8 2.08 -13.44 2.38
N ASP A 9 2.86 -14.36 2.96
CA ASP A 9 4.22 -14.69 2.57
C ASP A 9 4.34 -16.05 1.88
N ASP A 10 3.22 -16.69 1.50
CA ASP A 10 3.20 -18.00 0.83
C ASP A 10 4.13 -18.04 -0.39
N GLU A 11 4.11 -16.99 -1.22
CA GLU A 11 4.97 -16.88 -2.41
C GLU A 11 6.45 -16.53 -2.10
N LEU A 12 6.79 -16.30 -0.83
CA LEU A 12 8.15 -16.04 -0.32
C LEU A 12 8.67 -17.17 0.56
N SER A 13 7.94 -18.29 0.66
CA SER A 13 8.27 -19.43 1.52
C SER A 13 9.68 -19.98 1.30
N ASP A 14 10.16 -19.99 0.06
CA ASP A 14 11.53 -20.41 -0.31
C ASP A 14 12.63 -19.55 0.34
N TYR A 15 12.32 -18.35 0.82
CA TYR A 15 13.26 -17.43 1.44
C TYR A 15 13.13 -17.39 2.97
N LEU A 16 12.02 -17.83 3.55
CA LEU A 16 11.74 -17.68 4.99
C LEU A 16 12.76 -18.41 5.88
N ASN A 17 13.27 -19.56 5.45
CA ASN A 17 14.24 -20.37 6.18
C ASN A 17 15.52 -20.62 5.37
N ARG A 18 15.78 -19.75 4.39
CA ARG A 18 16.91 -19.91 3.49
C ARG A 18 18.20 -19.42 4.15
N ASP A 19 19.26 -20.22 4.02
CA ASP A 19 20.61 -19.84 4.41
C ASP A 19 21.25 -18.86 3.42
N LEU A 20 22.16 -18.03 3.91
CA LEU A 20 22.94 -17.14 3.05
C LEU A 20 23.98 -17.92 2.25
N GLU A 21 24.18 -17.52 0.99
CA GLU A 21 25.26 -18.07 0.19
C GLU A 21 26.58 -17.35 0.47
N TYR A 22 27.67 -18.12 0.51
CA TYR A 22 29.02 -17.63 0.72
C TYR A 22 29.89 -17.81 -0.52
N THR A 23 30.89 -16.95 -0.65
CA THR A 23 31.98 -17.07 -1.62
C THR A 23 33.00 -18.12 -1.14
N ASP A 24 33.90 -18.55 -2.03
CA ASP A 24 35.00 -19.47 -1.69
C ASP A 24 35.92 -18.92 -0.57
N LYS A 25 35.89 -17.59 -0.34
CA LYS A 25 36.65 -16.91 0.72
C LYS A 25 35.87 -16.79 2.04
N GLY A 26 34.69 -17.40 2.15
CA GLY A 26 33.84 -17.35 3.34
C GLY A 26 33.08 -16.04 3.53
N GLN A 27 33.11 -15.11 2.57
CA GLN A 27 32.31 -13.87 2.62
C GLN A 27 30.91 -14.10 2.06
N ILE A 28 29.88 -13.46 2.62
CA ILE A 28 28.51 -13.53 2.07
C ILE A 28 28.50 -12.98 0.64
N LYS A 29 27.89 -13.72 -0.30
CA LYS A 29 27.79 -13.28 -1.69
C LYS A 29 26.94 -12.02 -1.80
N SER A 30 27.45 -11.03 -2.54
CA SER A 30 26.72 -9.82 -2.89
C SER A 30 25.82 -10.05 -4.11
N ASN A 31 24.76 -10.84 -3.95
CA ASN A 31 23.78 -11.15 -5.00
C ASN A 31 22.35 -10.77 -4.56
N THR A 32 21.42 -10.70 -5.52
CA THR A 32 20.02 -10.33 -5.26
C THR A 32 19.32 -11.36 -4.36
N THR A 33 19.63 -12.65 -4.52
CA THR A 33 19.03 -13.73 -3.73
C THR A 33 19.31 -13.61 -2.24
N ASN A 34 20.55 -13.28 -1.85
CA ASN A 34 20.92 -13.03 -0.47
C ASN A 34 20.27 -11.74 0.06
N ILE A 35 20.14 -10.69 -0.77
CA ILE A 35 19.40 -9.47 -0.38
C ILE A 35 17.94 -9.81 -0.08
N ILE A 36 17.28 -10.59 -0.93
CA ILE A 36 15.89 -11.04 -0.68
C ILE A 36 15.85 -11.87 0.60
N THR A 37 16.82 -12.76 0.80
CA THR A 37 16.90 -13.61 2.00
C THR A 37 17.01 -12.78 3.28
N VAL A 38 17.91 -11.79 3.37
CA VAL A 38 18.05 -10.96 4.58
C VAL A 38 16.81 -10.12 4.86
N LEU A 39 16.06 -9.72 3.82
CA LEU A 39 14.83 -8.93 3.95
C LEU A 39 13.61 -9.76 4.35
N VAL A 40 13.58 -11.06 4.01
CA VAL A 40 12.41 -11.94 4.19
C VAL A 40 12.56 -12.88 5.38
N ASN A 41 13.72 -13.50 5.57
CA ASN A 41 13.95 -14.43 6.66
C ASN A 41 14.00 -13.65 8.00
N PRO A 42 13.12 -13.98 8.96
CA PRO A 42 13.03 -13.26 10.25
C PRO A 42 14.34 -13.21 11.05
N LEU A 43 15.27 -14.14 10.83
CA LEU A 43 16.54 -14.25 11.56
C LEU A 43 17.58 -13.18 11.18
N PHE A 44 17.31 -12.33 10.18
CA PHE A 44 18.25 -11.32 9.71
C PHE A 44 17.77 -9.89 10.00
N CYS A 45 17.33 -9.12 8.99
CA CYS A 45 17.01 -7.70 9.17
C CYS A 45 15.96 -7.44 10.25
N LYS A 46 15.04 -8.38 10.50
CA LYS A 46 14.01 -8.26 11.54
C LYS A 46 14.59 -8.47 12.94
N GLU A 47 15.42 -9.50 13.13
CA GLU A 47 16.16 -9.74 14.38
C GLU A 47 17.07 -8.54 14.72
N GLU A 48 17.76 -8.01 13.72
CA GLU A 48 18.64 -6.83 13.84
C GLU A 48 17.89 -5.49 13.95
N GLN A 49 16.55 -5.53 14.04
CA GLN A 49 15.66 -4.37 14.14
C GLN A 49 15.90 -3.32 13.04
N MET A 50 16.40 -3.75 11.88
CA MET A 50 16.64 -2.89 10.72
C MET A 50 15.34 -2.49 10.03
N ILE A 51 14.39 -3.42 10.01
CA ILE A 51 13.06 -3.25 9.43
C ILE A 51 12.04 -3.89 10.37
N ASP A 52 11.13 -3.06 10.88
CA ASP A 52 9.94 -3.51 11.58
C ASP A 52 8.73 -3.09 10.74
N GLY A 53 8.27 -3.98 9.87
CA GLY A 53 7.21 -3.66 8.93
C GLY A 53 7.11 -4.61 7.75
N THR A 54 6.33 -4.19 6.76
CA THR A 54 6.11 -4.97 5.54
C THR A 54 6.16 -4.08 4.31
N ILE A 55 7.01 -4.49 3.37
CA ILE A 55 7.08 -3.95 2.01
C ILE A 55 6.09 -4.74 1.14
N PHE A 56 5.26 -4.06 0.37
CA PHE A 56 4.21 -4.67 -0.44
C PHE A 56 3.90 -3.85 -1.68
N PHE A 57 3.27 -4.48 -2.69
CA PHE A 57 2.80 -3.79 -3.89
C PHE A 57 1.31 -3.47 -3.76
N ASP A 58 0.93 -2.20 -3.87
CA ASP A 58 -0.48 -1.81 -3.94
C ASP A 58 -0.95 -1.82 -5.40
N THR A 59 -1.82 -2.77 -5.74
CA THR A 59 -2.37 -2.95 -7.09
C THR A 59 -3.33 -1.83 -7.48
N CYS A 60 -3.85 -1.05 -6.53
CA CYS A 60 -4.72 0.09 -6.84
C CYS A 60 -3.91 1.32 -7.28
N SER A 61 -2.83 1.67 -6.56
CA SER A 61 -1.95 2.78 -6.95
C SER A 61 -0.81 2.38 -7.89
N MET A 62 -0.61 1.08 -8.14
CA MET A 62 0.50 0.54 -8.95
C MET A 62 1.87 0.97 -8.42
N THR A 63 2.03 0.99 -7.09
CA THR A 63 3.28 1.42 -6.44
C THR A 63 3.70 0.48 -5.33
N VAL A 64 5.02 0.39 -5.10
CA VAL A 64 5.56 -0.24 -3.89
C VAL A 64 5.30 0.66 -2.69
N ARG A 65 4.78 0.05 -1.63
CA ARG A 65 4.41 0.67 -0.37
C ARG A 65 5.16 0.00 0.78
N PHE A 66 5.24 0.71 1.89
CA PHE A 66 5.79 0.20 3.14
C PHE A 66 4.93 0.64 4.31
N PHE A 67 4.68 -0.31 5.19
CA PHE A 67 4.00 -0.11 6.46
C PHE A 67 4.93 -0.58 7.58
N GLY A 68 5.41 0.34 8.42
CA GLY A 68 6.36 0.05 9.48
C GLY A 68 7.44 1.12 9.65
N THR A 69 8.55 0.76 10.28
CA THR A 69 9.71 1.63 10.54
C THR A 69 11.01 1.01 10.03
N LEU A 70 11.97 1.87 9.68
CA LEU A 70 13.35 1.47 9.39
C LEU A 70 14.31 2.06 10.44
N LYS A 71 15.36 1.31 10.76
CA LYS A 71 16.46 1.79 11.60
C LYS A 71 17.09 3.05 10.99
N GLY A 72 17.23 4.10 11.80
CA GLY A 72 17.77 5.39 11.37
C GLY A 72 16.75 6.34 10.73
N GLU A 73 15.50 5.92 10.57
CA GLU A 73 14.43 6.80 10.11
C GLU A 73 13.99 7.76 11.24
N LYS A 74 13.67 9.02 10.90
CA LYS A 74 13.15 10.01 11.86
C LYS A 74 11.66 9.81 12.16
N GLN A 75 10.96 9.13 11.26
CA GLN A 75 9.52 8.91 11.34
C GLN A 75 9.23 7.86 12.42
N LYS A 76 8.34 8.21 13.36
CA LYS A 76 7.98 7.35 14.50
C LYS A 76 6.63 6.67 14.37
N GLU A 77 5.82 7.09 13.41
CA GLU A 77 4.45 6.60 13.24
C GLU A 77 4.38 5.55 12.12
N ASN A 78 3.69 4.45 12.41
CA ASN A 78 3.43 3.38 11.47
C ASN A 78 2.33 3.80 10.49
N GLU A 79 2.73 4.59 9.50
CA GLU A 79 1.87 4.95 8.37
C GLU A 79 2.25 4.19 7.10
N ILE A 80 1.24 3.91 6.28
CA ILE A 80 1.46 3.38 4.94
C ILE A 80 2.04 4.49 4.07
N ARG A 81 3.27 4.33 3.60
CA ARG A 81 3.95 5.29 2.74
C ARG A 81 4.45 4.66 1.46
N LYS A 82 4.67 5.50 0.44
CA LYS A 82 5.30 5.06 -0.80
C LYS A 82 6.75 4.69 -0.52
N TRP A 83 7.19 3.52 -0.98
CA TRP A 83 8.61 3.19 -0.96
C TRP A 83 9.38 4.11 -1.93
N ASN A 84 10.53 4.61 -1.50
CA ASN A 84 11.31 5.58 -2.27
C ASN A 84 12.82 5.33 -2.13
N ASP A 85 13.59 6.05 -2.96
CA ASP A 85 15.05 5.96 -3.00
C ASP A 85 15.72 6.21 -1.65
N HIS A 86 15.14 7.08 -0.81
CA HIS A 86 15.69 7.34 0.52
C HIS A 86 15.60 6.09 1.41
N LEU A 87 14.47 5.38 1.40
CA LEU A 87 14.29 4.13 2.14
C LEU A 87 15.18 3.01 1.56
N THR A 88 15.30 2.89 0.23
CA THR A 88 16.25 1.96 -0.42
C THR A 88 17.68 2.20 0.07
N ASN A 89 18.13 3.46 0.06
CA ASN A 89 19.49 3.81 0.50
C ASN A 89 19.70 3.51 1.98
N LEU A 90 18.75 3.89 2.85
CA LEU A 90 18.85 3.70 4.29
C LEU A 90 19.00 2.21 4.63
N LEU A 91 18.10 1.38 4.11
CA LEU A 91 18.13 -0.06 4.37
C LEU A 91 19.33 -0.75 3.72
N GLY A 92 19.70 -0.33 2.51
CA GLY A 92 20.86 -0.87 1.80
C GLY A 92 22.19 -0.63 2.52
N VAL A 93 22.36 0.55 3.12
CA VAL A 93 23.56 0.89 3.91
C VAL A 93 23.61 0.07 5.21
N GLU A 94 22.48 -0.08 5.91
CA GLU A 94 22.43 -0.92 7.12
C GLU A 94 22.73 -2.40 6.80
N ILE A 95 22.18 -2.93 5.70
CA ILE A 95 22.47 -4.30 5.23
C ILE A 95 23.96 -4.48 4.88
N GLU A 96 24.57 -3.52 4.20
CA GLU A 96 25.99 -3.57 3.87
C GLU A 96 26.85 -3.57 5.14
N ARG A 97 26.50 -2.71 6.10
CA ARG A 97 27.20 -2.59 7.38
C ARG A 97 27.18 -3.87 8.20
N GLU A 98 26.03 -4.54 8.30
CA GLU A 98 25.84 -5.70 9.16
C GLU A 98 26.26 -7.02 8.49
N PHE A 99 25.84 -7.22 7.24
CA PHE A 99 26.04 -8.50 6.54
C PHE A 99 27.23 -8.48 5.56
N GLY A 100 27.88 -7.34 5.35
CA GLY A 100 28.97 -7.20 4.37
C GLY A 100 28.54 -7.39 2.91
N ILE A 101 27.23 -7.38 2.65
CA ILE A 101 26.66 -7.45 1.29
C ILE A 101 26.87 -6.09 0.63
N LYS A 102 27.75 -6.01 -0.38
CA LYS A 102 28.08 -4.74 -1.04
C LYS A 102 26.82 -4.04 -1.55
N TYR A 103 26.67 -2.78 -1.16
CA TYR A 103 25.53 -1.97 -1.56
C TYR A 103 25.49 -1.78 -3.09
N SER A 104 24.30 -1.91 -3.67
CA SER A 104 24.02 -1.61 -5.05
C SER A 104 22.56 -1.24 -5.17
N LYS A 105 22.29 0.02 -5.51
CA LYS A 105 20.93 0.53 -5.61
C LYS A 105 20.05 -0.33 -6.52
N ASN A 106 20.53 -0.66 -7.72
CA ASN A 106 19.78 -1.49 -8.67
C ASN A 106 19.43 -2.86 -8.09
N ARG A 107 20.38 -3.56 -7.45
CA ARG A 107 20.09 -4.87 -6.82
C ARG A 107 19.11 -4.76 -5.65
N MET A 108 19.19 -3.68 -4.88
CA MET A 108 18.23 -3.41 -3.81
C MET A 108 16.83 -3.15 -4.39
N ASP A 109 16.70 -2.28 -5.38
CA ASP A 109 15.43 -1.96 -6.03
C ASP A 109 14.80 -3.21 -6.69
N ASP A 110 15.61 -4.06 -7.33
CA ASP A 110 15.17 -5.35 -7.89
C ASP A 110 14.63 -6.28 -6.79
N ALA A 111 15.35 -6.42 -5.66
CA ALA A 111 14.93 -7.25 -4.53
C ALA A 111 13.65 -6.72 -3.86
N ILE A 112 13.58 -5.41 -3.63
CA ILE A 112 12.43 -4.74 -3.04
C ILE A 112 11.20 -4.91 -3.92
N THR A 113 11.35 -4.71 -5.24
CA THR A 113 10.28 -4.88 -6.22
C THR A 113 9.81 -6.34 -6.24
N PHE A 114 10.74 -7.29 -6.27
CA PHE A 114 10.42 -8.72 -6.21
C PHE A 114 9.58 -9.05 -4.96
N ILE A 115 10.04 -8.68 -3.77
CA ILE A 115 9.32 -8.92 -2.50
C ILE A 115 7.95 -8.25 -2.52
N ALA A 116 7.88 -6.99 -2.95
CA ALA A 116 6.65 -6.23 -2.98
C ALA A 116 5.57 -6.91 -3.84
N HIS A 117 5.94 -7.38 -5.04
CA HIS A 117 5.02 -8.08 -5.93
C HIS A 117 4.54 -9.42 -5.38
N LYS A 118 5.37 -10.12 -4.59
CA LYS A 118 4.96 -11.35 -3.87
C LYS A 118 3.98 -11.09 -2.73
N ARG A 119 3.88 -9.84 -2.27
CA ARG A 119 2.93 -9.34 -1.27
C ARG A 119 1.91 -8.40 -1.88
N ALA A 120 1.49 -8.63 -3.13
CA ALA A 120 0.58 -7.72 -3.82
C ALA A 120 -0.82 -7.70 -3.18
N ILE A 121 -1.34 -6.49 -2.93
CA ILE A 121 -2.66 -6.28 -2.33
C ILE A 121 -3.37 -5.11 -3.01
N ASN A 122 -4.71 -5.11 -2.97
CA ASN A 122 -5.50 -3.93 -3.31
C ASN A 122 -5.85 -3.21 -2.01
N LEU A 123 -5.16 -2.11 -1.73
CA LEU A 123 -5.22 -1.47 -0.41
C LEU A 123 -6.64 -0.93 -0.09
N PRO A 124 -7.31 -0.17 -1.00
CA PRO A 124 -8.68 0.27 -0.76
C PRO A 124 -9.67 -0.89 -0.60
N ALA A 125 -9.55 -1.94 -1.41
CA ALA A 125 -10.43 -3.11 -1.31
C ALA A 125 -10.29 -3.83 0.03
N MET A 126 -9.06 -3.97 0.53
CA MET A 126 -8.80 -4.60 1.83
C MET A 126 -9.37 -3.76 2.97
N TYR A 127 -9.17 -2.44 2.92
CA TYR A 127 -9.74 -1.53 3.90
C TYR A 127 -11.27 -1.62 3.91
N MET A 128 -11.91 -1.52 2.75
CA MET A 128 -13.37 -1.63 2.64
C MET A 128 -13.92 -2.95 3.17
N LYS A 129 -13.24 -4.09 2.90
CA LYS A 129 -13.62 -5.41 3.43
C LYS A 129 -13.51 -5.52 4.95
N SER A 130 -12.73 -4.65 5.58
CA SER A 130 -12.54 -4.65 7.04
C SER A 130 -13.60 -3.85 7.79
N LEU A 131 -14.33 -2.97 7.09
CA LEU A 131 -15.34 -2.13 7.69
C LEU A 131 -16.59 -2.95 8.02
N ALA A 132 -17.15 -2.72 9.21
CA ALA A 132 -18.47 -3.21 9.55
C ALA A 132 -19.54 -2.34 8.88
N TYR A 133 -20.57 -2.98 8.35
CA TYR A 133 -21.76 -2.30 7.83
C TYR A 133 -22.95 -2.65 8.72
N ASP A 134 -23.70 -1.63 9.12
CA ASP A 134 -24.87 -1.74 10.01
C ASP A 134 -26.19 -1.99 9.26
N GLY A 135 -26.17 -2.01 7.92
CA GLY A 135 -27.36 -2.24 7.09
C GLY A 135 -28.15 -0.98 6.76
N GLU A 136 -27.74 0.19 7.25
CA GLU A 136 -28.50 1.43 7.08
C GLU A 136 -28.22 2.14 5.75
N GLY A 137 -29.24 2.85 5.25
CA GLY A 137 -29.20 3.57 3.98
C GLY A 137 -28.59 4.97 4.11
N TYR A 138 -27.26 5.07 4.24
CA TYR A 138 -26.59 6.37 4.39
C TYR A 138 -26.33 7.11 3.08
N ILE A 139 -26.11 6.37 1.99
CA ILE A 139 -25.61 6.94 0.72
C ILE A 139 -26.63 7.91 0.10
N SER A 140 -27.91 7.55 0.10
CA SER A 140 -29.00 8.36 -0.47
C SER A 140 -29.09 9.77 0.12
N LYS A 141 -28.62 9.96 1.36
CA LYS A 141 -28.68 11.24 2.09
C LYS A 141 -27.40 12.08 1.99
N LEU A 142 -26.36 11.62 1.29
CA LEU A 142 -25.08 12.34 1.24
C LEU A 142 -25.19 13.67 0.50
N LEU A 143 -25.84 13.72 -0.66
CA LEU A 143 -25.98 14.97 -1.43
C LEU A 143 -26.78 16.04 -0.65
N PRO A 144 -27.96 15.73 -0.07
CA PRO A 144 -28.66 16.72 0.75
C PRO A 144 -27.90 17.14 2.00
N LYS A 145 -27.25 16.19 2.69
CA LYS A 145 -26.57 16.44 3.96
C LYS A 145 -25.30 17.29 3.83
N TYR A 146 -24.51 17.06 2.79
CA TYR A 146 -23.20 17.69 2.65
C TYR A 146 -23.14 18.76 1.58
N LEU A 147 -24.00 18.70 0.55
CA LEU A 147 -23.96 19.61 -0.59
C LEU A 147 -25.23 20.46 -0.73
N GLY A 148 -26.20 20.32 0.19
CA GLY A 148 -27.45 21.10 0.17
C GLY A 148 -28.33 20.81 -1.04
N ALA A 149 -28.13 19.67 -1.73
CA ALA A 149 -28.98 19.26 -2.84
C ALA A 149 -30.39 18.91 -2.35
N GLU A 150 -31.39 19.03 -3.22
CA GLU A 150 -32.75 18.60 -2.89
C GLU A 150 -32.80 17.08 -2.59
N ASP A 151 -33.57 16.69 -1.57
CA ASP A 151 -33.82 15.29 -1.24
C ASP A 151 -34.83 14.69 -2.22
N THR A 152 -34.33 14.29 -3.38
CA THR A 152 -35.12 13.70 -4.47
C THR A 152 -34.66 12.28 -4.76
N LYS A 153 -35.58 11.46 -5.29
CA LYS A 153 -35.27 10.09 -5.74
C LYS A 153 -34.15 10.06 -6.79
N LEU A 154 -34.08 11.08 -7.64
CA LEU A 154 -33.03 11.21 -8.65
C LEU A 154 -31.66 11.43 -8.01
N ASN A 155 -31.55 12.39 -7.08
CA ASN A 155 -30.29 12.69 -6.40
C ASN A 155 -29.81 11.49 -5.56
N ALA A 156 -30.72 10.82 -4.86
CA ALA A 156 -30.40 9.58 -4.15
C ALA A 156 -29.83 8.50 -5.10
N TRP A 157 -30.48 8.27 -6.24
CA TRP A 157 -30.03 7.30 -7.24
C TRP A 157 -28.66 7.66 -7.83
N ILE A 158 -28.45 8.94 -8.19
CA ILE A 158 -27.16 9.41 -8.72
C ILE A 158 -26.04 9.12 -7.71
N MET A 159 -26.24 9.47 -6.44
CA MET A 159 -25.22 9.26 -5.40
C MET A 159 -24.91 7.77 -5.19
N GLU A 160 -25.94 6.94 -5.11
CA GLU A 160 -25.80 5.49 -4.99
C GLU A 160 -25.06 4.90 -6.18
N HIS A 161 -25.47 5.24 -7.40
CA HIS A 161 -24.86 4.75 -8.62
C HIS A 161 -23.37 5.13 -8.72
N MET A 162 -23.03 6.38 -8.38
CA MET A 162 -21.64 6.85 -8.41
C MET A 162 -20.76 6.11 -7.38
N LEU A 163 -21.19 6.00 -6.11
CA LEU A 163 -20.39 5.32 -5.10
C LEU A 163 -20.28 3.81 -5.38
N VAL A 164 -21.37 3.16 -5.78
CA VAL A 164 -21.34 1.74 -6.14
C VAL A 164 -20.43 1.53 -7.36
N GLY A 165 -20.46 2.42 -8.35
CA GLY A 165 -19.55 2.42 -9.49
C GLY A 165 -18.07 2.53 -9.09
N MET A 166 -17.74 3.47 -8.20
CA MET A 166 -16.38 3.63 -7.66
C MET A 166 -15.91 2.39 -6.88
N VAL A 167 -16.76 1.85 -6.02
CA VAL A 167 -16.48 0.63 -5.25
C VAL A 167 -16.28 -0.56 -6.19
N LYS A 168 -17.11 -0.68 -7.23
CA LYS A 168 -16.96 -1.72 -8.26
C LYS A 168 -15.61 -1.64 -8.94
N ARG A 169 -15.08 -0.45 -9.25
CA ARG A 169 -13.73 -0.29 -9.82
C ARG A 169 -12.62 -0.73 -8.89
N VAL A 170 -12.78 -0.48 -7.58
CA VAL A 170 -11.83 -0.95 -6.56
C VAL A 170 -11.79 -2.48 -6.51
N PHE A 171 -12.95 -3.14 -6.53
CA PHE A 171 -13.03 -4.61 -6.44
C PHE A 171 -12.85 -5.35 -7.77
N ASN A 172 -13.10 -4.70 -8.90
CA ASN A 172 -12.94 -5.25 -10.23
C ASN A 172 -12.11 -4.28 -11.12
N PRO A 173 -10.78 -4.26 -10.93
CA PRO A 173 -9.89 -3.42 -11.72
C PRO A 173 -10.08 -3.63 -13.23
N GLY A 174 -10.07 -2.53 -14.00
CA GLY A 174 -10.31 -2.56 -15.45
C GLY A 174 -11.79 -2.57 -15.85
N CYS A 175 -12.73 -2.64 -14.90
CA CYS A 175 -14.14 -2.44 -15.25
C CYS A 175 -14.42 -1.01 -15.73
N LYS A 176 -15.19 -0.90 -16.82
CA LYS A 176 -15.60 0.37 -17.40
C LYS A 176 -16.69 1.01 -16.54
N PHE A 177 -16.48 2.27 -16.18
CA PHE A 177 -17.45 3.12 -15.49
C PHE A 177 -17.09 4.55 -15.87
N ASP A 178 -17.67 5.01 -16.98
CA ASP A 178 -17.32 6.27 -17.65
C ASP A 178 -18.40 7.32 -17.39
N GLU A 179 -18.95 7.29 -16.19
CA GLU A 179 -20.02 8.19 -15.76
C GLU A 179 -19.48 9.22 -14.80
N LEU A 180 -19.98 10.43 -14.93
CA LEU A 180 -19.46 11.62 -14.29
C LEU A 180 -20.62 12.40 -13.68
N MET A 181 -20.55 12.61 -12.37
CA MET A 181 -21.53 13.42 -11.66
C MET A 181 -21.14 14.89 -11.74
N VAL A 182 -21.97 15.69 -12.40
CA VAL A 182 -21.79 17.15 -12.46
C VAL A 182 -22.58 17.78 -11.33
N LEU A 183 -21.86 18.42 -10.41
CA LEU A 183 -22.44 19.19 -9.32
C LEU A 183 -22.58 20.65 -9.75
N THR A 184 -23.81 21.16 -9.77
CA THR A 184 -24.10 22.56 -10.05
C THR A 184 -24.74 23.21 -8.82
N GLY A 185 -24.19 24.34 -8.38
CA GLY A 185 -24.69 25.05 -7.21
C GLY A 185 -24.43 26.55 -7.32
N ILE A 186 -25.11 27.30 -6.46
CA ILE A 186 -24.89 28.74 -6.30
C ILE A 186 -23.57 28.92 -5.55
N GLN A 187 -22.69 29.80 -6.04
CA GLN A 187 -21.41 30.07 -5.39
C GLN A 187 -21.62 30.48 -3.92
N GLY A 188 -20.96 29.80 -2.98
CA GLY A 188 -21.08 30.05 -1.53
C GLY A 188 -21.90 29.01 -0.73
N VAL A 189 -22.47 27.98 -1.37
CA VAL A 189 -23.10 26.83 -0.69
C VAL A 189 -22.11 25.66 -0.67
N GLY A 190 -21.26 25.59 0.36
CA GLY A 190 -20.43 24.40 0.63
C GLY A 190 -18.93 24.50 0.28
N ASP A 191 -18.28 25.64 0.51
CA ASP A 191 -16.83 25.85 0.25
C ASP A 191 -15.88 24.84 0.93
N ASN A 192 -16.36 23.95 1.81
CA ASN A 192 -15.54 22.94 2.47
C ASN A 192 -16.24 21.57 2.58
N ALA A 193 -16.40 20.83 1.48
CA ALA A 193 -16.25 19.37 1.41
C ALA A 193 -16.70 18.83 0.04
N ILE A 194 -15.88 17.93 -0.53
CA ILE A 194 -16.12 17.16 -1.77
C ILE A 194 -15.74 17.93 -3.06
N MET A 195 -14.43 18.01 -3.34
CA MET A 195 -13.96 18.08 -4.73
C MET A 195 -14.06 16.67 -5.34
N MET A 196 -15.17 16.38 -6.02
CA MET A 196 -15.20 15.35 -7.06
C MET A 196 -14.86 16.02 -8.38
N ILE A 197 -13.57 16.01 -8.73
CA ILE A 197 -13.12 16.20 -10.11
C ILE A 197 -12.72 14.82 -10.62
N VAL A 198 -13.37 14.32 -11.66
CA VAL A 198 -12.71 13.44 -12.62
C VAL A 198 -13.30 13.79 -13.97
N GLN A 199 -12.45 14.10 -14.95
CA GLN A 199 -12.80 14.46 -16.33
C GLN A 199 -13.42 13.30 -17.11
#